data_AF-A0A954VYX1-F1
#
_entry.id   AF-A0A954VYX1-F1
#
_cell.length_a   1.000
_cell.length_b   1.000
_cell.length_c   1.000
_cell.angle_alpha   90.00
_cell.angle_beta   90.00
_cell.angle_gamma   90.00
#
_symmetry.space_group_name_H-M   'P 1'
#
loop_
_entity.id
_entity.type
_entity.pdbx_description
1 polymer ?
#
loop_
_entity_poly.entity_id
_entity_poly.type
_entity_poly.pdbx_seq_one_letter_code
_entity_poly.pdbx_strand_id
1 'polypeptide(L)' 'MKISFAIAGAMAANAHGHRRTSADVNVLMRREDLNRFKDCWIGRGWLDLFEGSKGFKDTLNGVKVDVLIVGD' A
#
# COMPACT_ATOMS: atom_id res chain seq x y z
N MET A 1 -1.96 -14.39 8.11
CA MET A 1 -0.78 -13.51 8.22
C MET A 1 -1.19 -12.23 8.92
N LYS A 2 -0.39 -11.70 9.85
CA LYS A 2 -0.61 -10.39 10.49
C LYS A 2 0.42 -9.39 9.96
N ILE A 3 -0.04 -8.34 9.31
CA ILE A 3 0.74 -7.21 8.80
C ILE A 3 0.27 -5.97 9.55
N SER A 4 1.19 -5.27 10.20
CA SER A 4 0.89 -3.97 10.81
C SER A 4 1.03 -2.87 9.76
N PHE A 5 -0.04 -2.12 9.54
CA PHE A 5 -0.04 -0.96 8.65
C PHE A 5 -0.99 0.12 9.17
N ALA A 6 -0.80 1.34 8.69
CA ALA A 6 -1.73 2.44 8.86
C ALA A 6 -2.12 3.02 7.49
N ILE A 7 -3.36 3.51 7.37
CA ILE A 7 -3.77 4.30 6.21
C ILE A 7 -3.08 5.66 6.28
N ALA A 8 -2.56 6.13 5.15
CA ALA A 8 -1.90 7.41 5.00
C ALA A 8 -2.55 8.23 3.87
N GLY A 9 -2.03 9.44 3.65
CA GLY A 9 -2.41 10.29 2.53
C GLY A 9 -3.89 10.69 2.52
N ALA A 10 -4.48 10.71 1.32
CA ALA A 10 -5.83 11.22 1.09
C ALA A 10 -6.91 10.50 1.90
N MET A 11 -6.82 9.18 2.01
CA MET A 11 -7.80 8.38 2.77
C MET A 11 -7.69 8.63 4.27
N ALA A 12 -6.49 8.87 4.80
CA ALA A 12 -6.32 9.29 6.18
C ALA A 12 -6.91 10.69 6.40
N ALA A 13 -6.65 11.64 5.49
CA ALA A 13 -7.23 12.98 5.55
C ALA A 13 -8.78 12.93 5.52
N ASN A 14 -9.37 12.06 4.69
CA ASN A 14 -10.80 11.79 4.68
C ASN A 14 -11.32 11.32 6.04
N ALA A 15 -10.60 10.41 6.71
CA ALA A 15 -10.95 9.93 8.05
C ALA A 15 -10.92 11.05 9.11
N HIS A 16 -10.20 12.14 8.86
CA HIS A 16 -10.14 13.34 9.70
C HIS A 16 -11.03 14.50 9.20
N GLY A 17 -11.98 14.23 8.30
CA GLY A 17 -13.00 15.21 7.88
C GLY A 17 -12.64 16.03 6.63
N HIS A 18 -11.44 15.87 6.06
CA HIS A 18 -11.07 16.51 4.81
C HIS A 18 -11.59 15.71 3.62
N ARG A 19 -12.76 16.04 3.09
CA ARG A 19 -13.41 15.28 2.01
C ARG A 19 -12.75 15.53 0.65
N ARG A 20 -12.09 14.51 0.11
CA ARG A 20 -11.52 14.49 -1.24
C ARG A 20 -11.59 13.09 -1.86
N THR A 21 -11.58 13.05 -3.19
CA THR A 21 -11.38 11.81 -3.95
C THR A 21 -9.89 11.49 -4.06
N SER A 22 -9.56 10.20 -4.17
CA SER A 22 -8.22 9.70 -4.52
C SER A 22 -8.39 8.49 -5.43
N ALA A 23 -7.45 8.27 -6.34
CA ALA A 23 -7.44 7.10 -7.23
C ALA A 23 -6.58 5.94 -6.69
N ASP A 24 -5.78 6.23 -5.67
CA ASP A 24 -4.75 5.40 -5.09
C ASP A 24 -4.97 5.24 -3.57
N VAL A 25 -4.31 4.22 -3.00
CA VAL A 25 -4.26 3.98 -1.55
C VAL A 25 -2.84 4.20 -1.07
N ASN A 26 -2.67 4.95 0.01
CA ASN A 26 -1.37 5.15 0.64
C ASN A 26 -1.36 4.43 1.99
N VAL A 27 -0.32 3.67 2.27
CA VAL A 27 -0.15 2.95 3.54
C VAL A 27 1.24 3.19 4.13
N LEU A 28 1.32 3.27 5.46
CA LEU A 28 2.56 3.25 6.22
C LEU A 28 2.73 1.87 6.85
N MET A 29 3.88 1.23 6.65
CA MET A 29 4.19 -0.07 7.27
C MET A 29 5.69 -0.24 7.53
N ARG A 30 6.03 -1.27 8.30
CA ARG A 30 7.42 -1.67 8.53
C ARG A 30 7.98 -2.38 7.29
N ARG A 31 9.29 -2.32 7.10
CA ARG A 31 9.97 -2.91 5.93
C ARG A 31 9.81 -4.43 5.88
N GLU A 32 9.94 -5.08 7.02
CA GLU A 32 9.75 -6.52 7.18
C GLU A 32 8.32 -6.96 6.86
N ASP A 33 7.33 -6.13 7.17
CA ASP A 33 5.93 -6.42 6.88
C ASP A 33 5.60 -6.22 5.39
N LEU A 34 6.21 -5.23 4.73
CA LEU A 34 6.14 -5.10 3.26
C LEU A 34 6.74 -6.32 2.58
N ASN A 35 7.92 -6.77 3.00
CA ASN A 35 8.57 -7.95 2.43
C ASN A 35 7.68 -9.19 2.60
N ARG A 36 7.17 -9.43 3.81
CA ARG A 36 6.24 -10.55 4.09
C ARG A 36 4.99 -10.50 3.23
N PHE A 37 4.41 -9.30 3.03
CA PHE A 37 3.30 -9.12 2.10
C PHE A 37 3.69 -9.55 0.69
N LYS A 38 4.81 -9.02 0.19
CA LYS A 38 5.24 -9.23 -1.19
C LYS A 38 5.55 -10.69 -1.48
N ASP A 39 6.28 -11.35 -0.59
CA ASP A 39 6.61 -12.78 -0.69
C ASP A 39 5.36 -13.66 -0.79
N CYS A 40 4.27 -13.25 -0.14
CA CYS A 40 3.03 -14.02 -0.12
C CYS A 40 2.11 -13.73 -1.31
N TRP A 41 2.10 -12.50 -1.82
CA TRP A 41 1.01 -11.99 -2.64
C TRP A 41 1.40 -11.45 -4.02
N ILE A 42 2.65 -11.04 -4.23
CA ILE A 42 3.07 -10.63 -5.58
C ILE A 42 3.02 -11.86 -6.51
N GLY A 43 2.43 -11.67 -7.69
CA GLY A 43 2.09 -12.76 -8.61
C GLY A 43 0.80 -13.51 -8.26
N ARG A 44 0.11 -13.16 -7.16
CA ARG A 44 -1.16 -13.77 -6.70
C ARG A 44 -2.26 -12.73 -6.53
N GLY A 45 -2.56 -12.01 -7.60
CA GLY A 45 -3.53 -10.91 -7.59
C GLY A 45 -2.94 -9.54 -7.28
N TRP A 46 -1.64 -9.48 -7.00
CA TRP A 46 -0.90 -8.25 -6.79
C TRP A 46 0.33 -8.22 -7.69
N LEU A 47 0.67 -7.05 -8.19
CA LEU A 47 1.81 -6.83 -9.07
C LEU A 47 2.66 -5.67 -8.56
N ASP A 48 3.97 -5.83 -8.57
CA ASP A 48 4.86 -4.70 -8.31
C ASP A 48 4.73 -3.66 -9.43
N LEU A 49 4.78 -2.37 -9.07
CA LEU A 49 4.71 -1.32 -10.07
C LEU A 49 5.90 -1.38 -11.04
N PHE A 50 7.05 -1.77 -10.52
CA PHE A 50 8.28 -2.12 -11.24
C PHE A 50 9.17 -2.94 -10.28
N GLU A 51 10.18 -3.63 -10.80
CA GLU A 51 11.07 -4.48 -10.00
C GLU A 51 11.72 -3.69 -8.86
N GLY A 52 11.59 -4.19 -7.62
CA GLY A 52 12.12 -3.54 -6.42
C GLY A 52 11.34 -2.31 -5.93
N SER A 53 10.23 -1.94 -6.58
CA SER A 53 9.32 -0.89 -6.10
C SER A 53 8.88 -1.14 -4.66
N LYS A 54 8.59 -0.09 -3.88
CA LYS A 54 7.87 -0.23 -2.60
C LYS A 54 6.36 -0.45 -2.84
N GLY A 55 5.79 0.30 -3.78
CA GLY A 55 4.39 0.22 -4.16
C GLY A 55 4.06 -0.97 -5.06
N PHE A 56 2.78 -1.33 -5.07
CA PHE A 56 2.22 -2.44 -5.83
C PHE A 56 0.81 -2.09 -6.30
N LYS A 57 0.23 -2.93 -7.15
CA LYS A 57 -1.08 -2.73 -7.77
C LYS A 57 -1.94 -3.98 -7.58
N ASP A 58 -3.18 -3.78 -7.18
CA ASP A 58 -4.21 -4.82 -7.24
C ASP A 58 -4.54 -5.11 -8.70
N THR A 59 -4.40 -6.36 -9.13
CA THR A 59 -4.68 -6.74 -10.52
C THR A 59 -6.17 -6.84 -10.81
N LEU A 60 -7.03 -6.98 -9.79
CA LEU A 60 -8.48 -7.07 -9.97
C LEU A 60 -9.11 -5.70 -10.22
N ASN A 61 -8.86 -4.74 -9.32
CA ASN A 61 -9.47 -3.40 -9.41
C ASN A 61 -8.57 -2.38 -10.11
N GLY A 62 -7.30 -2.73 -10.37
CA GLY A 62 -6.33 -1.83 -10.95
C GLY A 62 -5.89 -0.69 -10.03
N VAL A 63 -6.15 -0.80 -8.72
CA VAL A 63 -5.84 0.24 -7.73
C VAL A 63 -4.36 0.16 -7.35
N LYS A 64 -3.69 1.31 -7.43
CA LYS A 64 -2.31 1.48 -6.98
C LYS A 64 -2.27 1.62 -5.44
N VAL A 65 -1.33 0.93 -4.82
CA VAL A 65 -0.99 1.07 -3.41
C VAL A 65 0.44 1.60 -3.29
N ASP A 66 0.58 2.81 -2.77
CA ASP A 66 1.86 3.42 -2.43
C ASP A 66 2.20 3.15 -0.96
N VAL A 67 3.45 2.75 -0.72
CA VAL A 67 3.93 2.32 0.59
C VAL A 67 5.00 3.27 1.12
N LEU A 68 4.70 3.91 2.25
CA LEU A 68 5.65 4.59 3.10
C LEU A 68 6.26 3.58 4.08
N ILE A 69 7.58 3.67 4.30
CA ILE A 69 8.28 2.83 5.27
C ILE A 69 8.48 3.62 6.54
N VAL A 70 8.24 2.97 7.69
CA VAL A 70 8.49 3.58 9.00
C VAL A 70 9.96 3.93 9.13
N GLY A 71 10.26 5.23 9.31
CA GLY A 71 11.61 5.73 9.56
C GLY A 71 12.50 5.93 8.33
N ASP A 72 11.96 5.74 7.11
CA ASP A 72 12.60 6.16 5.84
C ASP A 72 12.46 7.67 5.62
#